data_AF-A0A506PX34-F1
#
_entry.id   AF-A0A506PX34-F1
#
_cell.length_a   1.000
_cell.length_b   1.000
_cell.length_c   1.000
_cell.angle_alpha   90.00
_cell.angle_beta   90.00
_cell.angle_gamma   90.00
#
_symmetry.space_group_name_H-M   'P 1'
#
loop_
_entity.id
_entity.type
_entity.pdbx_description
1 polymer ?
#
loop_
_entity_poly.entity_id
_entity_poly.type
_entity_poly.pdbx_seq_one_letter_code
_entity_poly.pdbx_strand_id
1 'polypeptide(L)'
;MENNYLPVPTWEQYEIAKSNGINKFNVDQRIIRGWNILKAITRPVNESFTKKYKKELEIAERNGIGYKLFRQRVQDKCWEPFEAAVVPRLTKREAAEISSRVRRKSK
;
A
#
# COMPACT_ATOMS: atom_id res chain seq x y z
N MET A 1 24.32 -29.82 10.72
CA MET A 1 23.13 -29.40 11.48
C MET A 1 23.00 -27.90 11.28
N GLU A 2 22.14 -27.48 10.36
CA GLU A 2 21.89 -26.05 10.15
C GLU A 2 21.02 -25.53 11.30
N ASN A 3 21.50 -24.50 11.98
CA ASN A 3 20.85 -23.95 13.15
C ASN A 3 19.62 -23.15 12.68
N ASN A 4 18.43 -23.74 12.78
CA ASN A 4 17.15 -23.21 12.27
C ASN A 4 16.56 -22.05 13.09
N TYR A 5 17.37 -21.35 13.90
CA TYR A 5 16.90 -20.27 14.76
C TYR A 5 17.01 -18.91 14.05
N LEU A 6 15.96 -18.11 14.18
CA LEU A 6 15.98 -16.72 13.76
C LEU A 6 16.97 -15.93 14.62
N PRO A 7 17.74 -14.99 14.02
CA PRO A 7 18.68 -14.17 14.77
C PRO A 7 17.91 -13.26 15.73
N VAL A 8 18.21 -13.34 17.02
CA VAL A 8 17.56 -12.53 18.06
C VAL A 8 18.35 -11.24 18.25
N PRO A 9 17.79 -10.05 17.98
CA PRO A 9 18.44 -8.79 18.26
C PRO A 9 18.66 -8.58 19.76
N THR A 10 19.78 -7.93 20.11
CA THR A 10 20.09 -7.52 21.49
C THR A 10 19.29 -6.28 21.89
N TRP A 11 19.23 -6.00 23.21
CA TRP A 11 18.56 -4.80 23.73
C TRP A 11 19.15 -3.50 23.17
N GLU A 12 20.47 -3.41 23.05
CA GLU A 12 21.14 -2.24 22.45
C GLU A 12 20.69 -1.99 21.00
N GLN A 13 20.49 -3.06 20.22
CA GLN A 13 20.02 -2.96 18.84
C GLN A 13 18.57 -2.47 18.75
N TYR A 14 17.72 -2.80 19.73
CA TYR A 14 16.38 -2.23 19.81
C TYR A 14 16.39 -0.74 20.19
N GLU A 15 17.30 -0.31 21.05
CA GLU A 15 17.45 1.13 21.36
C GLU A 15 17.93 1.91 20.13
N ILE A 16 18.89 1.38 19.36
CA ILE A 16 19.29 1.96 18.07
C ILE A 16 18.10 2.03 17.11
N ALA A 17 17.31 0.96 17.01
CA ALA A 17 16.11 0.94 16.18
C ALA A 17 15.09 2.01 16.61
N LYS A 18 14.88 2.17 17.92
CA LYS A 18 13.99 3.17 18.51
C LYS A 18 14.45 4.59 18.21
N SER A 19 15.75 4.88 18.32
CA SER A 19 16.34 6.17 17.90
C SER A 19 16.13 6.44 16.41
N ASN A 20 16.09 5.39 15.58
CA ASN A 20 15.75 5.48 14.15
C ASN A 20 14.24 5.52 13.86
N GLY A 21 13.38 5.59 14.88
CA GLY A 21 11.92 5.60 14.75
C GLY A 21 11.31 4.24 14.38
N ILE A 22 12.04 3.14 14.58
CA ILE A 22 11.60 1.78 14.28
C ILE A 22 11.22 1.09 15.60
N ASN A 23 9.93 0.78 15.74
CA ASN A 23 9.44 0.01 16.88
C ASN A 23 9.97 -1.43 16.88
N LYS A 24 10.16 -2.03 18.06
CA LYS A 24 10.53 -3.44 18.28
C LYS A 24 9.75 -4.40 17.40
N PHE A 25 8.42 -4.24 17.33
CA PHE A 25 7.57 -5.10 16.49
C PHE A 25 7.97 -5.07 15.00
N ASN A 26 8.37 -3.90 14.47
CA ASN A 26 8.84 -3.79 13.08
C ASN A 26 10.17 -4.49 12.88
N VAL A 27 11.08 -4.44 13.86
CA VAL A 27 12.34 -5.19 13.83
C VAL A 27 12.04 -6.69 13.81
N ASP A 28 11.23 -7.19 14.73
CA ASP A 28 10.84 -8.60 14.84
C ASP A 28 10.23 -9.12 13.53
N GLN A 29 9.29 -8.35 12.95
CA GLN A 29 8.67 -8.67 11.66
C GLN A 29 9.67 -8.71 10.51
N ARG A 30 10.68 -7.83 10.50
CA ARG A 30 11.74 -7.83 9.48
C ARG A 30 12.62 -9.07 9.60
N ILE A 31 12.96 -9.49 10.82
CA ILE A 31 13.73 -10.72 11.08
C ILE A 31 12.94 -11.96 10.62
N ILE A 32 11.64 -12.05 10.94
CA ILE A 32 10.77 -13.16 10.47
C ILE A 32 10.73 -13.23 8.93
N ARG A 33 10.82 -12.08 8.27
CA ARG A 33 10.90 -11.97 6.79
C ARG A 33 12.31 -12.24 6.24
N GLY A 34 13.25 -12.70 7.06
CA GLY A 34 14.61 -13.06 6.67
C GLY A 34 15.57 -11.87 6.51
N TRP A 35 15.26 -10.71 7.09
CA TRP A 35 16.22 -9.60 7.09
C TRP A 35 17.35 -9.85 8.08
N ASN A 36 18.56 -9.39 7.75
CA ASN A 36 19.63 -9.33 8.74
C ASN A 36 19.35 -8.23 9.78
N ILE A 37 19.96 -8.34 10.96
CA ILE A 37 19.69 -7.44 12.09
C ILE A 37 20.01 -5.97 11.73
N LEU A 38 21.17 -5.73 11.12
CA LEU A 38 21.59 -4.37 10.73
C LEU A 38 20.56 -3.70 9.81
N LYS A 39 20.08 -4.40 8.79
CA LYS A 39 19.03 -3.92 7.88
C LYS A 39 17.71 -3.74 8.61
N ALA A 40 17.39 -4.62 9.56
CA ALA A 40 16.16 -4.56 10.34
C ALA A 40 16.07 -3.32 11.25
N ILE A 41 17.20 -2.84 11.78
CA ILE A 41 17.27 -1.69 12.70
C ILE A 41 17.62 -0.35 12.04
N THR A 42 18.05 -0.34 10.77
CA THR A 42 18.48 0.89 10.07
C THR A 42 17.52 1.36 9.00
N ARG A 43 16.81 0.45 8.32
CA ARG A 43 15.91 0.85 7.22
C ARG A 43 14.68 1.58 7.76
N PRO A 44 14.31 2.75 7.23
CA PRO A 44 13.13 3.47 7.71
C PRO A 44 11.84 2.66 7.46
N VAL A 45 10.81 2.93 8.25
CA VAL A 45 9.47 2.37 8.05
C VAL A 45 8.75 3.23 7.02
N ASN A 46 8.22 2.61 5.97
CA ASN A 46 7.44 3.34 4.98
C ASN A 46 6.12 3.83 5.59
N GLU A 47 5.71 5.03 5.18
CA GLU A 47 4.39 5.55 5.55
C GLU A 47 3.28 4.66 5.00
N SER A 48 2.19 4.49 5.78
CA SER A 48 1.04 3.73 5.30
C SER A 48 0.37 4.46 4.14
N PHE A 49 -0.14 3.69 3.18
CA PHE A 49 -0.86 4.24 2.03
C PHE A 49 -2.02 5.16 2.45
N THR A 50 -2.73 4.79 3.51
CA THR A 50 -3.83 5.56 4.09
C THR A 50 -3.39 6.90 4.65
N LYS A 51 -2.20 6.98 5.26
CA LYS A 51 -1.67 8.21 5.82
C LYS A 51 -1.15 9.13 4.71
N LYS A 52 -0.47 8.55 3.71
CA LYS A 52 0.04 9.26 2.54
C LYS A 52 -1.06 9.96 1.73
N TYR A 53 -2.19 9.28 1.49
CA TYR A 53 -3.28 9.77 0.64
C TYR A 53 -4.56 10.10 1.42
N LYS A 54 -4.42 10.56 2.67
CA LYS A 54 -5.57 10.78 3.55
C LYS A 54 -6.60 11.74 2.94
N LYS A 55 -6.13 12.85 2.38
CA LYS A 55 -7.00 13.90 1.79
C LYS A 55 -7.78 13.37 0.58
N GLU A 56 -7.10 12.65 -0.29
CA GLU A 56 -7.66 12.07 -1.51
C GLU A 56 -8.62 10.93 -1.18
N LEU A 57 -8.35 10.16 -0.14
CA LEU A 57 -9.29 9.14 0.35
C LEU A 57 -10.60 9.75 0.87
N GLU A 58 -10.53 10.87 1.59
CA GLU A 58 -11.73 11.60 2.03
C GLU A 58 -12.53 12.14 0.82
N ILE A 59 -11.85 12.60 -0.24
CA ILE A 59 -12.51 13.02 -1.49
C ILE A 59 -13.14 11.82 -2.20
N ALA A 60 -12.41 10.71 -2.29
CA ALA A 60 -12.87 9.48 -2.92
C ALA A 60 -14.14 8.95 -2.23
N GLU A 61 -14.15 8.95 -0.88
CA GLU A 61 -15.30 8.52 -0.10
C GLU A 61 -16.54 9.39 -0.34
N ARG A 62 -16.39 10.72 -0.35
CA ARG A 62 -17.48 11.65 -0.71
C ARG A 62 -18.01 11.42 -2.12
N ASN A 63 -17.17 10.96 -3.04
CA ASN A 63 -17.52 10.65 -4.42
C ASN A 63 -17.97 9.18 -4.62
N GLY A 64 -18.16 8.41 -3.53
CA GLY A 64 -18.60 7.02 -3.60
C GLY A 64 -17.56 6.03 -4.12
N ILE A 65 -16.27 6.43 -4.15
CA ILE A 65 -15.15 5.59 -4.57
C ILE A 65 -14.54 4.94 -3.32
N GLY A 66 -14.72 3.63 -3.19
CA GLY A 66 -14.17 2.88 -2.08
C GLY A 66 -12.63 2.81 -2.07
N TYR A 67 -12.04 2.69 -0.88
CA TYR A 67 -10.59 2.58 -0.64
C TYR A 67 -9.89 1.61 -1.59
N LYS A 68 -10.44 0.40 -1.77
CA LYS A 68 -9.82 -0.64 -2.61
C LYS A 68 -9.71 -0.19 -4.07
N LEU A 69 -10.75 0.48 -4.60
CA LEU A 69 -10.75 0.98 -5.97
C LEU A 69 -9.77 2.15 -6.12
N PHE A 70 -9.78 3.08 -5.16
CA PHE A 70 -8.82 4.18 -5.13
C PHE A 70 -7.37 3.68 -5.11
N ARG A 71 -7.04 2.74 -4.21
CA ARG A 71 -5.70 2.13 -4.11
C ARG A 71 -5.30 1.44 -5.42
N GLN A 72 -6.21 0.70 -6.04
CA GLN A 72 -5.97 0.06 -7.33
C GLN A 72 -5.67 1.08 -8.43
N ARG A 73 -6.41 2.20 -8.48
CA ARG A 73 -6.17 3.27 -9.46
C ARG A 73 -4.78 3.88 -9.28
N VAL A 74 -4.37 4.17 -8.05
CA VAL A 74 -3.07 4.81 -7.78
C VAL A 74 -1.90 3.83 -7.95
N GLN A 75 -2.00 2.60 -7.44
CA GLN A 75 -0.87 1.65 -7.42
C GLN A 75 -0.76 0.80 -8.67
N ASP A 76 -1.88 0.26 -9.17
CA ASP A 76 -1.86 -0.73 -10.26
C ASP A 76 -2.03 -0.05 -11.63
N LYS A 77 -2.77 1.07 -11.67
CA LYS A 77 -3.03 1.82 -12.90
C LYS A 77 -2.23 3.12 -13.02
N CYS A 78 -1.43 3.46 -12.00
CA CYS A 78 -0.61 4.68 -11.96
C CYS A 78 -1.40 5.98 -12.24
N TRP A 79 -2.66 6.06 -11.80
CA TRP A 79 -3.45 7.28 -11.92
C TRP A 79 -2.96 8.34 -10.93
N GLU A 80 -3.11 9.60 -11.32
CA GLU A 80 -2.88 10.70 -10.39
C GLU A 80 -3.84 10.58 -9.18
N PRO A 81 -3.36 10.75 -7.94
CA PRO A 81 -4.18 10.56 -6.74
C PRO A 81 -5.48 11.37 -6.75
N PHE A 82 -5.43 12.61 -7.23
CA PHE A 82 -6.63 13.44 -7.35
C PHE A 82 -7.62 12.87 -8.37
N GLU A 83 -7.16 12.50 -9.56
CA GLU A 83 -7.97 11.88 -10.61
C GLU A 83 -8.62 10.58 -10.12
N ALA A 84 -7.84 9.75 -9.42
CA ALA A 84 -8.31 8.51 -8.83
C ALA A 84 -9.44 8.71 -7.81
N ALA A 85 -9.49 9.87 -7.14
CA ALA A 85 -10.50 10.22 -6.15
C ALA A 85 -11.75 10.89 -6.74
N VAL A 86 -11.70 11.44 -7.96
CA VAL A 86 -12.84 12.19 -8.54
C VAL A 86 -13.56 11.45 -9.66
N VAL A 87 -12.86 10.61 -10.43
CA VAL A 87 -13.47 9.93 -11.57
C VAL A 87 -14.46 8.88 -11.08
N PRO A 88 -15.76 8.98 -11.41
CA PRO A 88 -16.77 8.06 -10.90
C PRO A 88 -16.54 6.63 -11.41
N ARG A 89 -17.10 5.66 -10.68
CA ARG A 89 -17.11 4.26 -11.12
C ARG A 89 -18.28 4.05 -12.08
N LEU A 90 -17.99 3.54 -13.28
CA LEU A 90 -19.03 3.11 -14.22
C LEU A 90 -19.94 2.05 -13.58
N THR A 91 -21.24 2.25 -13.71
CA THR A 91 -22.23 1.22 -13.38
C THR A 91 -22.12 0.06 -14.36
N LYS A 92 -22.65 -1.11 -13.98
CA LYS A 92 -22.69 -2.29 -14.88
C LYS A 92 -23.40 -1.98 -16.19
N ARG A 93 -24.46 -1.16 -16.13
CA ARG A 93 -25.25 -0.75 -17.30
C ARG A 93 -24.43 0.12 -18.25
N GLU A 94 -23.80 1.19 -17.74
CA GLU A 94 -22.98 2.08 -18.56
C GLU A 94 -21.80 1.33 -19.20
N ALA A 95 -21.14 0.44 -18.45
CA ALA A 95 -20.08 -0.39 -18.99
C ALA A 95 -20.56 -1.31 -20.13
N ALA A 96 -21.77 -1.90 -19.98
CA ALA A 96 -22.39 -2.73 -21.02
C ALA A 96 -22.77 -1.91 -22.26
N GLU A 97 -23.32 -0.71 -22.07
CA GLU A 97 -23.67 0.21 -23.16
C GLU A 97 -22.43 0.62 -23.96
N ILE A 98 -21.35 1.01 -23.29
CA ILE A 98 -20.05 1.32 -23.92
C ILE A 98 -19.55 0.12 -24.73
N SER A 99 -19.55 -1.08 -24.14
CA SER A 99 -19.15 -2.32 -24.82
C SER A 99 -20.02 -2.61 -26.07
N SER A 100 -21.33 -2.40 -25.98
CA SER A 100 -22.26 -2.60 -27.10
C SER A 100 -22.00 -1.61 -28.24
N ARG A 101 -21.65 -0.36 -27.91
CA ARG A 101 -21.40 0.71 -28.87
C ARG A 101 -20.11 0.45 -29.64
N VAL A 102 -19.04 0.06 -28.93
CA VAL A 102 -17.75 -0.30 -29.55
C VAL A 102 -17.91 -1.45 -30.53
N ARG A 103 -18.61 -2.53 -30.14
CA ARG A 103 -18.87 -3.70 -31.01
C ARG A 103 -19.67 -3.36 -32.27
N ARG A 104 -20.62 -2.42 -32.17
CA ARG A 104 -21.39 -1.95 -33.33
C ARG A 104 -20.56 -1.14 -34.30
N LYS A 105 -19.59 -0.36 -33.81
CA LYS A 105 -18.70 0.48 -34.63
C LYS A 105 -17.60 -0.33 -35.34
N SER A 106 -17.24 -1.49 -34.81
CA SER A 106 -16.23 -2.39 -35.40
C SER A 106 -16.78 -3.37 -36.45
N LYS A 107 -18.06 -3.23 -36.83
CA LYS A 107 -18.76 -4.07 -37.80
C LYS A 107 -19.10 -3.23 -39.03
#